data_AF-A0A8S2NPH6-F1
#
_entry.id   AF-A0A8S2NPH6-F1
#
_cell.length_a   1.000
_cell.length_b   1.000
_cell.length_c   1.000
_cell.angle_alpha   90.00
_cell.angle_beta   90.00
_cell.angle_gamma   90.00
#
_symmetry.space_group_name_H-M   'P 1'
#
loop_
_entity.id
_entity.type
_entity.pdbx_description
1 polymer ?
#
loop_
_entity_poly.entity_id
_entity_poly.type
_entity_poly.pdbx_seq_one_letter_code
_entity_poly.pdbx_strand_id
1 'polypeptide(L)'
;MVKLHVKHGDESQFLFEIPASTPIDTLINQISLIYNGRLKVHRICGEISMLAKHGITLPVNMQGLTEDQITDLKLVDEYADKCIPMDGYVEEEDGTGRRNGRAPTEKMRSILERTIQEAKDKISKKLVQADQCVTCDQINEALQQLKGA
;
A
#
# COMPACT_ATOMS: atom_id res chain seq x y z
N MET A 1 21.55 -6.36 24.18
CA MET A 1 20.86 -5.81 23.00
C MET A 1 20.94 -4.30 23.06
N VAL A 2 21.08 -3.61 21.93
CA VAL A 2 21.05 -2.15 21.83
C VAL A 2 19.82 -1.74 21.04
N LYS A 3 19.13 -0.69 21.51
CA LYS A 3 17.98 -0.09 20.85
C LYS A 3 18.44 1.15 20.10
N LEU A 4 18.18 1.17 18.81
CA LEU A 4 18.53 2.25 17.89
C LEU A 4 17.26 3.00 17.51
N HIS A 5 17.31 4.33 17.66
CA HIS A 5 16.24 5.22 17.22
C HIS A 5 16.58 5.75 15.83
N VAL A 6 15.88 5.24 14.81
CA VAL A 6 16.04 5.69 13.42
C VAL A 6 15.19 6.94 13.20
N LYS A 7 15.83 8.01 12.74
CA LYS A 7 15.22 9.31 12.45
C LYS A 7 15.50 9.75 11.01
N HIS A 8 14.64 10.60 10.49
CA HIS A 8 14.89 11.35 9.25
C HIS A 8 14.71 12.84 9.54
N GLY A 9 15.81 13.58 9.62
CA GLY A 9 15.81 14.92 10.22
C GLY A 9 15.35 14.84 11.68
N ASP A 10 14.38 15.68 12.05
CA ASP A 10 13.78 15.67 13.39
C ASP A 10 12.66 14.63 13.55
N GLU A 11 12.26 13.96 12.48
CA GLU A 11 11.14 13.03 12.50
C GLU A 11 11.56 11.61 12.91
N SER A 12 10.98 11.13 14.01
CA SER A 12 11.09 9.76 14.48
C SER A 12 10.46 8.78 13.49
N GLN A 13 11.25 7.82 12.99
CA GLN A 13 10.76 6.83 12.01
C GLN A 13 10.33 5.53 12.68
N PHE A 14 11.26 4.85 13.36
CA PHE A 14 11.02 3.61 14.09
C PHE A 14 12.17 3.32 15.08
N LEU A 15 11.90 2.43 16.02
CA LEU A 15 12.91 1.85 16.90
C LEU A 15 13.33 0.48 16.36
N PHE A 16 14.60 0.14 16.49
CA PHE A 16 15.16 -1.12 16.02
C PHE A 16 16.10 -1.70 17.07
N GLU A 17 16.03 -3.01 17.32
CA GLU A 17 16.81 -3.67 18.37
C GLU A 17 17.73 -4.74 17.78
N ILE A 18 18.99 -4.74 18.21
CA ILE A 18 20.02 -5.63 17.67
C ILE A 18 21.15 -5.89 18.68
N PRO A 19 21.94 -6.98 18.59
CA PRO A 19 23.14 -7.14 19.41
C PRO A 19 24.20 -6.07 19.12
N ALA A 20 24.87 -5.56 20.16
CA ALA A 20 25.92 -4.55 20.04
C ALA A 20 27.16 -5.01 19.26
N SER A 21 27.36 -6.33 19.15
CA SER A 21 28.44 -6.96 18.40
C SER A 21 28.19 -7.03 16.89
N THR A 22 27.04 -6.57 16.41
CA THR A 22 26.68 -6.70 15.00
C THR A 22 27.53 -5.77 14.12
N PRO A 23 28.13 -6.27 13.02
CA PRO A 23 28.86 -5.43 12.09
C PRO A 23 28.01 -4.30 11.50
N ILE A 24 28.64 -3.15 11.27
CA ILE A 24 27.97 -1.94 10.76
C ILE A 24 27.28 -2.21 9.41
N ASP A 25 27.92 -2.96 8.51
CA ASP A 25 27.33 -3.27 7.19
C ASP A 25 26.03 -4.06 7.33
N THR A 26 26.00 -5.05 8.22
CA THR A 26 24.79 -5.84 8.51
C THR A 26 23.71 -4.95 9.13
N LEU A 27 24.10 -4.06 10.04
CA LEU A 27 23.19 -3.11 10.67
C LEU A 27 22.52 -2.18 9.63
N ILE A 28 23.31 -1.59 8.73
CA ILE A 28 22.82 -0.71 7.67
C ILE A 28 21.84 -1.47 6.78
N ASN A 29 22.20 -2.66 6.32
CA ASN A 29 21.34 -3.48 5.47
C ASN A 29 19.98 -3.78 6.14
N GLN A 30 19.98 -4.14 7.42
CA GLN A 30 18.74 -4.43 8.14
C GLN A 30 17.86 -3.19 8.33
N ILE A 31 18.45 -2.06 8.70
CA ILE A 31 17.72 -0.79 8.82
C ILE A 31 17.14 -0.37 7.46
N SER A 32 17.93 -0.47 6.38
CA SER A 32 17.48 -0.14 5.02
C SER A 32 16.34 -1.04 4.56
N LEU A 33 16.39 -2.34 4.84
CA LEU A 33 15.30 -3.28 4.55
C LEU A 33 14.01 -2.87 5.26
N ILE A 34 14.09 -2.54 6.55
CA ILE A 34 12.92 -2.11 7.33
C ILE A 34 12.38 -0.79 6.78
N TYR A 35 13.24 0.20 6.56
CA TYR A 35 12.84 1.51 6.05
C TYR A 35 12.14 1.40 4.68
N ASN A 36 12.76 0.69 3.73
CA ASN A 36 12.19 0.48 2.40
C ASN A 36 10.91 -0.37 2.43
N GLY A 37 10.86 -1.35 3.32
CA GLY A 37 9.67 -2.18 3.54
C GLY A 37 8.48 -1.33 3.99
N ARG A 38 8.67 -0.40 4.93
CA ARG A 38 7.63 0.54 5.37
C ARG A 38 7.14 1.42 4.23
N LEU A 39 8.04 1.96 3.42
CA LEU A 39 7.67 2.74 2.23
C LEU A 39 6.83 1.92 1.24
N LYS A 40 7.19 0.65 1.03
CA LYS A 40 6.46 -0.27 0.15
C LYS A 40 5.05 -0.54 0.67
N VAL A 41 4.89 -0.80 1.98
CA VAL A 41 3.58 -0.98 2.62
C VAL A 41 2.72 0.29 2.42
N HIS A 42 3.28 1.47 2.70
CA HIS A 42 2.55 2.73 2.49
C HIS A 42 2.08 2.92 1.04
N ARG A 43 2.94 2.61 0.06
CA ARG A 43 2.59 2.68 -1.36
C ARG A 43 1.44 1.74 -1.71
N ILE A 44 1.50 0.48 -1.28
CA ILE A 44 0.45 -0.51 -1.54
C ILE A 44 -0.87 -0.08 -0.88
N CYS A 45 -0.82 0.39 0.37
CA CYS A 45 -2.01 0.92 1.05
C CYS A 45 -2.66 2.09 0.27
N GLY A 46 -1.86 2.95 -0.35
CA GLY A 46 -2.38 4.03 -1.21
C GLY A 46 -3.10 3.48 -2.44
N GLU A 47 -2.51 2.50 -3.12
CA GLU A 47 -3.12 1.87 -4.31
C GLU A 47 -4.39 1.07 -3.97
N ILE A 48 -4.43 0.37 -2.84
CA ILE A 48 -5.64 -0.32 -2.37
C ILE A 48 -6.72 0.69 -1.99
N SER A 49 -6.35 1.84 -1.40
CA SER A 49 -7.33 2.89 -1.09
C SER A 49 -7.99 3.44 -2.35
N MET A 50 -7.22 3.67 -3.41
CA MET A 50 -7.76 4.11 -4.70
C MET A 50 -8.56 3.00 -5.41
N LEU A 51 -8.17 1.72 -5.22
CA LEU A 51 -8.94 0.56 -5.70
C LEU A 51 -10.32 0.49 -5.03
N ALA A 52 -10.36 0.68 -3.72
CA ALA A 52 -11.58 0.64 -2.94
C ALA A 52 -12.57 1.76 -3.34
N LYS A 53 -12.05 2.91 -3.80
CA LYS A 53 -12.84 4.07 -4.22
C LYS A 53 -13.27 4.04 -5.69
N HIS A 54 -12.37 3.72 -6.61
CA HIS A 54 -12.60 3.93 -8.05
C HIS A 54 -12.42 2.68 -8.91
N GLY A 55 -12.18 1.52 -8.28
CA GLY A 55 -11.97 0.28 -9.03
C GLY A 55 -10.55 0.11 -9.55
N ILE A 56 -10.37 -0.86 -10.45
CA ILE A 56 -9.05 -1.24 -10.95
C ILE A 56 -8.45 -0.16 -11.86
N THR A 57 -7.13 -0.19 -12.02
CA THR A 57 -6.42 0.67 -12.97
C THR A 57 -6.79 0.31 -14.40
N LEU A 58 -7.01 1.33 -15.22
CA LEU A 58 -7.16 1.17 -16.66
C LEU A 58 -5.87 0.62 -17.28
N PRO A 59 -5.95 -0.05 -18.45
CA PRO A 59 -4.79 -0.36 -19.27
C PRO A 59 -3.93 0.88 -19.55
N VAL A 60 -2.61 0.71 -19.63
CA VAL A 60 -1.65 1.84 -19.75
C VAL A 60 -1.92 2.71 -20.97
N ASN A 61 -2.41 2.12 -22.06
CA ASN A 61 -2.80 2.80 -23.29
C ASN A 61 -4.11 3.61 -23.18
N MET A 62 -4.87 3.45 -22.09
CA MET A 62 -6.13 4.16 -21.85
C MET A 62 -6.03 5.21 -20.73
N GLN A 63 -5.01 5.14 -19.87
CA GLN A 63 -4.87 6.07 -18.76
C GLN A 63 -4.65 7.51 -19.24
N GLY A 64 -5.46 8.44 -18.71
CA GLY A 64 -5.38 9.86 -19.05
C GLY A 64 -5.99 10.25 -20.39
N LEU A 65 -6.64 9.31 -21.09
CA LEU A 65 -7.45 9.63 -22.27
C LEU A 65 -8.87 10.01 -21.85
N THR A 66 -9.49 10.88 -22.65
CA THR A 66 -10.93 11.18 -22.54
C THR A 66 -11.76 10.05 -23.14
N GLU A 67 -13.04 9.97 -22.75
CA GLU A 67 -13.97 8.97 -23.28
C GLU A 67 -14.11 9.04 -24.81
N ASP A 68 -14.10 10.26 -25.37
CA ASP A 68 -14.12 10.49 -26.81
C ASP A 68 -12.89 9.87 -27.49
N GLN A 69 -11.70 10.10 -26.95
CA GLN A 69 -10.46 9.53 -27.47
C GLN A 69 -10.43 8.00 -27.39
N ILE A 70 -10.95 7.43 -26.29
CA ILE A 70 -11.06 5.98 -26.12
C ILE A 70 -11.98 5.39 -27.20
N THR A 71 -13.11 6.05 -27.46
CA THR A 71 -14.09 5.64 -28.48
C THR A 71 -13.52 5.76 -29.89
N ASP A 72 -12.86 6.87 -30.21
CA ASP A 72 -12.23 7.11 -31.52
C ASP A 72 -11.12 6.10 -31.82
N LEU A 73 -10.30 5.78 -30.81
CA LEU A 73 -9.21 4.80 -30.90
C LEU A 73 -9.71 3.35 -30.75
N LYS A 74 -11.00 3.15 -30.45
CA LYS A 74 -11.63 1.84 -30.24
C LYS A 74 -10.90 0.99 -29.20
N LEU A 75 -10.44 1.63 -28.13
CA LEU A 75 -9.74 0.95 -27.04
C LEU A 75 -10.75 0.26 -26.12
N VAL A 76 -10.41 -0.93 -25.65
CA VAL A 76 -11.26 -1.75 -24.79
C VAL A 76 -10.52 -2.08 -23.50
N ASP A 77 -11.19 -1.91 -22.36
CA ASP A 77 -10.65 -2.32 -21.06
C ASP A 77 -10.76 -3.85 -20.89
N GLU A 78 -9.69 -4.56 -21.25
CA GLU A 78 -9.61 -6.02 -21.07
C GLU A 78 -9.61 -6.46 -19.61
N TYR A 79 -9.29 -5.56 -18.66
CA TYR A 79 -9.21 -5.88 -17.25
C TYR A 79 -10.58 -5.82 -16.59
N ALA A 80 -11.46 -4.94 -17.07
CA ALA A 80 -12.82 -4.76 -16.56
C ALA A 80 -13.62 -6.07 -16.52
N ASP A 81 -13.44 -6.95 -17.51
CA ASP A 81 -14.17 -8.23 -17.58
C ASP A 81 -13.50 -9.36 -16.78
N LYS A 82 -12.18 -9.27 -16.57
CA LYS A 82 -11.40 -10.28 -15.85
C LYS A 82 -11.40 -10.05 -14.33
N CYS A 83 -11.52 -8.80 -13.90
CA CYS A 83 -11.32 -8.38 -12.52
C CYS A 83 -12.59 -7.79 -11.90
N ILE A 84 -13.70 -8.51 -12.04
CA ILE A 84 -14.99 -8.12 -11.46
C ILE A 84 -15.00 -8.52 -9.98
N PRO A 85 -15.35 -7.62 -9.04
CA PRO A 85 -15.52 -7.99 -7.65
C PRO A 85 -16.66 -9.02 -7.49
N MET A 86 -16.53 -9.96 -6.55
CA MET A 86 -17.49 -11.07 -6.37
C MET A 86 -18.95 -10.60 -6.16
N ASP A 87 -19.15 -9.45 -5.53
CA ASP A 87 -20.47 -8.88 -5.24
C ASP A 87 -20.92 -7.81 -6.28
N GLY A 88 -20.25 -7.73 -7.44
CA GLY A 88 -20.47 -6.68 -8.44
C GLY A 88 -19.73 -5.39 -8.12
N TYR A 89 -20.10 -4.31 -8.82
CA TYR A 89 -19.44 -3.01 -8.71
C TYR A 89 -20.44 -1.85 -8.59
N VAL A 90 -19.95 -0.74 -8.07
CA VAL A 90 -20.63 0.56 -8.04
C VAL A 90 -19.83 1.51 -8.94
N GLU A 91 -20.52 2.33 -9.73
CA GLU A 91 -19.87 3.31 -10.60
C GLU A 91 -19.46 4.53 -9.78
N GLU A 92 -18.15 4.77 -9.70
CA GLU A 92 -17.54 5.91 -9.02
C GLU A 92 -16.29 6.35 -9.82
N GLU A 93 -16.48 7.31 -10.71
CA GLU A 93 -15.45 7.79 -11.63
C GLU A 93 -14.20 8.31 -10.91
N ASP A 94 -13.05 8.07 -11.54
CA ASP A 94 -11.77 8.61 -11.09
C ASP A 94 -11.49 9.94 -11.79
N GLY A 95 -11.51 11.04 -11.04
CA GLY A 95 -11.19 12.36 -11.57
C GLY A 95 -9.76 12.49 -12.13
N THR A 96 -8.88 11.52 -11.88
CA THR A 96 -7.53 11.49 -12.47
C THR A 96 -7.45 10.69 -13.78
N GLY A 97 -8.52 9.98 -14.18
CA GLY A 97 -8.56 9.18 -15.40
C GLY A 97 -7.61 7.98 -15.40
N ARG A 98 -7.22 7.46 -14.23
CA ARG A 98 -6.29 6.32 -14.11
C ARG A 98 -7.01 5.00 -13.86
N ARG A 99 -8.23 5.05 -13.31
CA ARG A 99 -9.03 3.88 -12.94
C ARG A 99 -10.34 3.84 -13.72
N ASN A 100 -10.92 2.65 -13.82
CA ASN A 100 -12.06 2.39 -14.68
C ASN A 100 -13.42 2.79 -14.08
N GLY A 101 -13.43 3.31 -12.85
CA GLY A 101 -14.64 3.74 -12.15
C GLY A 101 -15.51 2.60 -11.63
N ARG A 102 -15.12 1.32 -11.78
CA ARG A 102 -15.88 0.17 -11.28
C ARG A 102 -15.46 -0.17 -9.85
N ALA A 103 -15.93 0.63 -8.90
CA ALA A 103 -15.58 0.48 -7.49
C ALA A 103 -16.19 -0.78 -6.86
N PRO A 104 -15.51 -1.42 -5.89
CA PRO A 104 -16.10 -2.50 -5.09
C PRO A 104 -17.30 -2.04 -4.27
N THR A 105 -18.16 -2.99 -3.89
CA THR A 105 -19.30 -2.74 -2.99
C THR A 105 -18.84 -2.22 -1.62
N GLU A 106 -19.74 -1.56 -0.88
CA GLU A 106 -19.45 -0.97 0.44
C GLU A 106 -18.88 -1.99 1.44
N LYS A 107 -19.38 -3.24 1.39
CA LYS A 107 -18.86 -4.34 2.22
C LYS A 107 -17.39 -4.61 1.91
N MET A 108 -17.02 -4.76 0.64
CA MET A 108 -15.63 -4.99 0.24
C MET A 108 -14.75 -3.78 0.53
N ARG A 109 -15.25 -2.56 0.28
CA ARG A 109 -14.56 -1.31 0.62
C ARG A 109 -14.19 -1.26 2.10
N SER A 110 -15.12 -1.59 2.99
CA SER A 110 -14.86 -1.62 4.44
C SER A 110 -13.79 -2.65 4.84
N ILE A 111 -13.74 -3.81 4.17
CA ILE A 111 -12.72 -4.84 4.40
C ILE A 111 -11.35 -4.31 3.97
N LEU A 112 -11.25 -3.74 2.77
CA LEU A 112 -10.01 -3.17 2.24
C LEU A 112 -9.50 -2.02 3.13
N GLU A 113 -10.37 -1.13 3.56
CA GLU A 113 -10.03 -0.01 4.46
C GLU A 113 -9.54 -0.51 5.82
N ARG A 114 -10.20 -1.52 6.39
CA ARG A 114 -9.75 -2.16 7.63
C ARG A 114 -8.38 -2.80 7.46
N THR A 115 -8.15 -3.56 6.40
CA THR A 115 -6.85 -4.21 6.15
C THR A 115 -5.74 -3.19 5.93
N ILE A 116 -6.02 -2.08 5.24
CA ILE A 116 -5.09 -0.94 5.11
C ILE A 116 -4.74 -0.38 6.48
N GLN A 117 -5.73 -0.18 7.35
CA GLN A 117 -5.51 0.41 8.66
C GLN A 117 -4.68 -0.50 9.55
N GLU A 118 -5.00 -1.79 9.60
CA GLU A 118 -4.23 -2.81 10.32
C GLU A 118 -2.77 -2.87 9.84
N ALA A 119 -2.54 -2.85 8.52
CA ALA A 119 -1.19 -2.86 7.96
C ALA A 119 -0.41 -1.58 8.28
N LYS A 120 -1.07 -0.41 8.28
CA LYS A 120 -0.45 0.88 8.66
C LYS A 120 -0.11 0.92 10.14
N ASP A 121 -0.94 0.36 11.00
CA ASP A 121 -0.71 0.35 12.45
C ASP A 121 0.51 -0.49 12.82
N LYS A 122 0.75 -1.61 12.12
CA LYS A 122 1.97 -2.44 12.29
C LYS A 122 3.28 -1.73 11.97
N ILE A 123 3.26 -0.68 11.15
CA ILE A 123 4.47 0.07 10.74
C ILE A 123 4.45 1.53 11.22
N SER A 124 3.50 1.89 12.07
CA SER A 124 3.20 3.26 12.43
C SER A 124 4.35 3.92 13.20
N LYS A 125 4.54 5.22 12.97
CA LYS A 125 5.47 6.05 13.78
C LYS A 125 5.03 6.13 15.25
N LYS A 126 3.75 5.84 15.55
CA LYS A 126 3.22 5.77 16.93
C LYS A 126 3.91 4.68 17.76
N LEU A 127 4.47 3.65 17.14
CA LEU A 127 5.20 2.59 17.84
C LEU A 127 6.43 3.12 18.58
N VAL A 128 7.05 4.20 18.08
CA VAL A 128 8.16 4.88 18.76
C VAL A 128 7.72 5.45 20.11
N GLN A 129 6.51 6.04 20.17
CA GLN A 129 5.96 6.59 21.41
C GLN A 129 5.61 5.50 22.43
N ALA A 130 5.24 4.32 21.94
CA ALA A 130 5.01 3.12 22.74
C ALA A 130 6.29 2.36 23.12
N ASP A 131 7.47 2.88 22.76
CA ASP A 131 8.79 2.25 22.95
C ASP A 131 8.93 0.85 22.30
N GLN A 132 8.13 0.59 21.25
CA GLN A 132 8.10 -0.68 20.52
C GLN A 132 9.02 -0.66 19.31
N CYS A 133 9.82 -1.71 19.18
CA CYS A 133 10.72 -1.91 18.04
C CYS A 133 9.96 -2.50 16.84
N VAL A 134 10.38 -2.09 15.64
CA VAL A 134 9.89 -2.65 14.39
C VAL A 134 10.83 -3.74 13.91
N THR A 135 10.27 -4.87 13.49
CA THR A 135 11.03 -6.01 12.93
C THR A 135 10.73 -6.23 11.45
N CYS A 136 11.63 -6.94 10.77
CA CYS A 136 11.39 -7.37 9.38
C CYS A 136 10.13 -8.26 9.26
N ASP A 137 9.85 -9.07 10.28
CA ASP A 137 8.69 -9.96 10.27
C ASP A 137 7.38 -9.18 10.28
N GLN A 138 7.28 -8.11 11.09
CA GLN A 138 6.10 -7.24 11.09
C GLN A 138 5.83 -6.60 9.72
N ILE A 139 6.88 -6.24 8.99
CA ILE A 139 6.76 -5.72 7.62
C ILE A 139 6.28 -6.81 6.67
N ASN A 140 6.86 -8.00 6.75
CA ASN A 140 6.46 -9.13 5.91
C ASN A 140 5.00 -9.51 6.17
N GLU A 141 4.57 -9.53 7.42
CA GLU A 141 3.18 -9.75 7.79
C GLU A 141 2.25 -8.67 7.21
N ALA A 142 2.61 -7.39 7.33
CA ALA A 142 1.83 -6.30 6.75
C ALA A 142 1.71 -6.46 5.23
N LEU A 143 2.79 -6.85 4.54
CA LEU A 143 2.78 -7.11 3.10
C LEU A 143 1.92 -8.33 2.75
N GLN A 144 1.94 -9.40 3.54
CA GLN A 144 1.11 -10.59 3.31
C GLN A 144 -0.38 -10.29 3.53
N GLN A 145 -0.72 -9.50 4.56
CA GLN A 145 -2.09 -9.04 4.79
C GLN A 145 -2.62 -8.25 3.60
N LEU A 146 -1.82 -7.31 3.08
CA LEU A 146 -2.20 -6.51 1.90
C LEU A 146 -2.25 -7.32 0.60
N LYS A 147 -1.56 -8.46 0.53
CA LYS A 147 -1.61 -9.36 -0.62
C LYS A 147 -2.87 -10.23 -0.65
N GLY A 148 -3.41 -10.55 0.53
CA GLY A 148 -4.60 -11.39 0.67
C GLY A 148 -5.92 -10.61 0.67
N ALA A 149 -5.85 -9.29 0.71
CA ALA A 149 -6.99 -8.37 0.58
C ALA A 149 -7.27 -8.05 -0.89
#